data_AF-A0AA39TAZ8-F1
#
_entry.id   AF-A0AA39TAZ8-F1
#
_cell.length_a   1.000
_cell.length_b   1.000
_cell.length_c   1.000
_cell.angle_alpha   90.00
_cell.angle_beta   90.00
_cell.angle_gamma   90.00
#
_symmetry.space_group_name_H-M   'P 1'
#
loop_
_entity.id
_entity.type
_entity.pdbx_description
1 polymer ?
#
loop_
_entity_poly.entity_id
_entity_poly.type
_entity_poly.pdbx_seq_one_letter_code
_entity_poly.pdbx_strand_id
1 'polypeptide(L)'
;MVWVRRVHILFFACFVVQAKLVNVTLDDQDAGLIYTPSDAWADGTDCRVCTAKLETDKLVRGSWHDSTFQPGDKETHKVSVSFNGTAIYVNCILAKSTSNPPLDGHSDMRFFIDGALVGRFARDVSNDSTSTYEYGTTVYANTSIPAGLHTFRLQNGHTNSTTQSLVLLDAITYSYDDEQPDSSVTVYSTATGSLVISETGTPDGEGAVPSESSNIASVVAPAIIVPLVLVISIFALAIYLRRRRRRRHSVVGEYGPSTWGQPTYASTTSYPPARLVSPVADFDHSSRASTPVFETRVGNR
;
A
#
# COMPACT_ATOMS: atom_id res chain seq x y z
N MET A 1 -13.80 7.45 69.08
CA MET A 1 -14.53 6.95 67.90
C MET A 1 -13.75 7.39 66.66
N VAL A 2 -12.79 6.58 66.21
CA VAL A 2 -11.90 6.93 65.08
C VAL A 2 -12.40 6.18 63.86
N TRP A 3 -12.93 6.92 62.88
CA TRP A 3 -13.51 6.39 61.67
C TRP A 3 -12.39 6.17 60.64
N VAL A 4 -11.91 4.94 60.50
CA VAL A 4 -10.92 4.58 59.47
C VAL A 4 -11.64 4.45 58.14
N ARG A 5 -11.48 5.45 57.26
CA ARG A 5 -11.93 5.38 55.86
C ARG A 5 -11.07 4.37 55.11
N ARG A 6 -11.65 3.21 54.77
CA ARG A 6 -11.04 2.24 53.85
C ARG A 6 -11.00 2.85 52.44
N VAL A 7 -9.79 3.14 51.97
CA VAL A 7 -9.54 3.49 50.56
C VAL A 7 -9.47 2.18 49.78
N HIS A 8 -10.48 1.89 48.98
CA HIS A 8 -10.43 0.78 48.03
C HIS A 8 -9.67 1.24 46.78
N ILE A 9 -8.41 0.79 46.66
CA ILE A 9 -7.62 0.95 45.45
C ILE A 9 -8.12 -0.09 44.44
N LEU A 10 -8.92 0.35 43.47
CA LEU A 10 -9.27 -0.46 42.29
C LEU A 10 -8.03 -0.60 41.41
N PHE A 11 -7.36 -1.75 41.50
CA PHE A 11 -6.35 -2.16 40.52
C PHE A 11 -7.08 -2.47 39.20
N PHE A 12 -7.13 -1.49 38.29
CA PHE A 12 -7.45 -1.75 36.89
C PHE A 12 -6.27 -2.54 36.31
N ALA A 13 -6.40 -3.87 36.28
CA ALA A 13 -5.54 -4.72 35.48
C ALA A 13 -5.76 -4.34 34.01
N CYS A 14 -4.89 -3.50 33.47
CA CYS A 14 -4.88 -3.18 32.05
C CYS A 14 -4.27 -4.39 31.34
N PHE A 15 -5.12 -5.32 30.91
CA PHE A 15 -4.71 -6.38 30.00
C PHE A 15 -4.36 -5.71 28.68
N VAL A 16 -3.06 -5.65 28.37
CA VAL A 16 -2.58 -5.22 27.07
C VAL A 16 -2.92 -6.35 26.11
N VAL A 17 -3.97 -6.16 25.30
CA VAL A 17 -4.25 -7.03 24.15
C VAL A 17 -3.23 -6.66 23.09
N GLN A 18 -2.32 -7.58 22.80
CA GLN A 18 -1.33 -7.43 21.74
C GLN A 18 -1.88 -8.13 20.50
N ALA A 19 -2.21 -7.33 19.48
CA ALA A 19 -2.68 -7.77 18.17
C ALA A 19 -1.49 -7.99 17.25
N LYS A 20 -1.46 -9.12 16.54
CA LYS A 20 -0.39 -9.46 15.60
C LYS A 20 -0.92 -9.30 14.17
N LEU A 21 -0.29 -8.40 13.43
CA LEU A 21 -0.63 -8.13 12.05
C LEU A 21 0.05 -9.14 11.13
N VAL A 22 -0.73 -9.92 10.38
CA VAL A 22 -0.27 -10.89 9.39
C VAL A 22 -0.46 -10.32 7.99
N ASN A 23 0.56 -10.43 7.14
CA ASN A 23 0.50 -10.03 5.74
C ASN A 23 0.22 -11.25 4.85
N VAL A 24 -0.68 -11.08 3.90
CA VAL A 24 -0.97 -12.04 2.82
C VAL A 24 -0.67 -11.35 1.50
N THR A 25 0.29 -11.87 0.76
CA THR A 25 0.63 -11.40 -0.58
C THR A 25 -0.05 -12.29 -1.60
N LEU A 26 -0.90 -11.67 -2.40
CA LEU A 26 -1.52 -12.23 -3.59
C LEU A 26 -0.65 -11.89 -4.79
N ASP A 27 -0.14 -12.93 -5.42
CA ASP A 27 0.56 -12.88 -6.69
C ASP A 27 -0.40 -12.53 -7.83
N ASP A 28 0.09 -11.91 -8.90
CA ASP A 28 -0.75 -11.56 -10.06
C ASP A 28 -1.42 -12.79 -10.72
N GLN A 29 -0.89 -14.00 -10.54
CA GLN A 29 -1.50 -15.24 -11.05
C GLN A 29 -2.44 -15.92 -10.05
N ASP A 30 -2.62 -15.37 -8.84
CA ASP A 30 -3.47 -16.01 -7.84
C ASP A 30 -4.95 -16.00 -8.26
N ALA A 31 -5.60 -17.16 -8.14
CA ALA A 31 -6.98 -17.37 -8.58
C ALA A 31 -8.04 -16.51 -7.85
N GLY A 32 -7.65 -15.83 -6.77
CA GLY A 32 -8.50 -14.85 -6.09
C GLY A 32 -8.60 -13.51 -6.82
N LEU A 33 -7.68 -13.23 -7.76
CA LEU A 33 -7.71 -12.03 -8.60
C LEU A 33 -8.61 -12.25 -9.81
N ILE A 34 -9.55 -11.33 -10.02
CA ILE A 34 -10.50 -11.37 -11.12
C ILE A 34 -10.21 -10.23 -12.09
N TYR A 35 -9.70 -10.59 -13.27
CA TYR A 35 -9.38 -9.67 -14.36
C TYR A 35 -10.57 -9.48 -15.32
N THR A 36 -10.92 -8.23 -15.61
CA THR A 36 -12.05 -7.87 -16.48
C THR A 36 -11.75 -6.66 -17.37
N PRO A 37 -12.17 -6.67 -18.64
CA PRO A 37 -12.53 -7.87 -19.40
C PRO A 37 -11.28 -8.77 -19.57
N SER A 38 -11.46 -10.09 -19.62
CA SER A 38 -10.33 -11.03 -19.51
C SER A 38 -9.37 -10.97 -20.69
N ASP A 39 -9.83 -10.53 -21.87
CA ASP A 39 -9.04 -10.33 -23.08
C ASP A 39 -8.21 -9.04 -23.07
N ALA A 40 -8.46 -8.14 -22.12
CA ALA A 40 -7.70 -6.90 -21.93
C ALA A 40 -6.56 -7.00 -20.91
N TRP A 41 -6.34 -8.18 -20.36
CA TRP A 41 -5.25 -8.50 -19.46
C TRP A 41 -4.47 -9.68 -20.02
N ALA A 42 -3.16 -9.50 -20.19
CA ALA A 42 -2.26 -10.54 -20.66
C ALA A 42 -1.39 -11.03 -19.51
N ASP A 43 -1.27 -12.35 -19.38
CA ASP A 43 -0.24 -12.94 -18.54
C ASP A 43 1.12 -12.65 -19.17
N GLY A 44 1.91 -11.80 -18.50
CA GLY A 44 3.19 -11.32 -18.99
C GLY A 44 4.25 -12.42 -19.16
N THR A 45 4.15 -13.51 -18.40
CA THR A 45 5.12 -14.62 -18.44
C THR A 45 5.04 -15.41 -19.74
N ASP A 46 3.83 -15.62 -20.25
CA ASP A 46 3.54 -16.36 -21.48
C ASP A 46 3.19 -15.43 -22.68
N CYS A 47 3.32 -14.12 -22.51
CA CYS A 47 2.94 -13.16 -23.53
C CYS A 47 4.02 -12.97 -24.61
N ARG A 48 3.77 -13.58 -25.78
CA ARG A 48 4.64 -13.43 -26.97
C ARG A 48 4.55 -12.06 -27.62
N VAL A 49 3.40 -11.40 -27.52
CA VAL A 49 3.12 -10.10 -28.16
C VAL A 49 3.34 -8.91 -27.24
N CYS A 50 3.53 -9.13 -25.94
CA CYS A 50 3.73 -8.05 -24.99
C CYS A 50 5.09 -7.41 -25.22
N THR A 51 5.05 -6.08 -25.28
CA THR A 51 6.23 -5.23 -25.43
C THR A 51 7.04 -5.20 -24.13
N ALA A 52 6.38 -5.33 -22.97
CA ALA A 52 7.06 -5.44 -21.70
C ALA A 52 7.92 -6.72 -21.62
N LYS A 53 9.20 -6.55 -21.27
CA LYS A 53 10.16 -7.65 -21.03
C LYS A 53 10.83 -7.41 -19.69
N LEU A 54 10.33 -8.08 -18.66
CA LEU A 54 10.73 -7.87 -17.27
C LEU A 54 11.77 -8.90 -16.81
N GLU A 55 12.57 -8.49 -15.84
CA GLU A 55 13.50 -9.36 -15.10
C GLU A 55 12.71 -10.11 -14.02
N THR A 56 12.42 -11.39 -14.25
CA THR A 56 11.50 -12.18 -13.41
C THR A 56 12.02 -12.39 -11.98
N ASP A 57 13.33 -12.33 -11.74
CA ASP A 57 13.91 -12.43 -10.40
C ASP A 57 13.61 -11.22 -9.50
N LYS A 58 13.09 -10.13 -10.08
CA LYS A 58 12.65 -8.92 -9.36
C LYS A 58 11.14 -8.89 -9.10
N LEU A 59 10.40 -9.91 -9.53
CA LEU A 59 8.95 -10.00 -9.42
C LEU A 59 8.55 -10.96 -8.31
N VAL A 60 7.36 -10.74 -7.74
CA VAL A 60 6.74 -11.73 -6.87
C VAL A 60 6.45 -12.97 -7.72
N ARG A 61 7.01 -14.11 -7.27
CA ARG A 61 6.94 -15.43 -7.92
C ARG A 61 7.33 -15.46 -9.42
N GLY A 62 7.96 -14.41 -9.93
CA GLY A 62 8.44 -14.36 -11.31
C GLY A 62 7.38 -14.01 -12.35
N SER A 63 6.20 -13.55 -11.95
CA SER A 63 5.07 -13.25 -12.85
C SER A 63 4.61 -11.81 -12.78
N TRP A 64 3.84 -11.41 -13.79
CA TRP A 64 3.14 -10.13 -13.85
C TRP A 64 1.96 -10.22 -14.82
N HIS A 65 0.94 -9.38 -14.60
CA HIS A 65 -0.16 -9.19 -15.53
C HIS A 65 -0.08 -7.80 -16.19
N ASP A 66 -0.12 -7.79 -17.52
CA ASP A 66 -0.04 -6.59 -18.35
C ASP A 66 -1.45 -6.16 -18.78
N SER A 67 -1.73 -4.87 -18.66
CA SER A 67 -2.89 -4.26 -19.29
C SER A 67 -2.59 -2.87 -19.81
N THR A 68 -3.00 -2.60 -21.04
CA THR A 68 -2.90 -1.30 -21.69
C THR A 68 -4.29 -0.79 -22.06
N PHE A 69 -4.74 0.27 -21.40
CA PHE A 69 -5.96 1.00 -21.75
C PHE A 69 -5.65 2.05 -22.84
N GLN A 70 -6.43 2.09 -23.92
CA GLN A 70 -6.28 3.03 -25.02
C GLN A 70 -7.36 4.13 -25.00
N PRO A 71 -7.04 5.36 -25.46
CA PRO A 71 -8.06 6.38 -25.69
C PRO A 71 -9.12 5.89 -26.67
N GLY A 72 -10.39 5.94 -26.24
CA GLY A 72 -11.53 5.45 -27.03
C GLY A 72 -11.98 4.03 -26.68
N ASP A 73 -11.29 3.33 -25.78
CA ASP A 73 -11.78 2.07 -25.24
C ASP A 73 -13.14 2.26 -24.56
N LYS A 74 -14.08 1.35 -24.88
CA LYS A 74 -15.46 1.41 -24.40
C LYS A 74 -15.59 1.06 -22.92
N GLU A 75 -14.65 0.25 -22.43
CA GLU A 75 -14.64 -0.27 -21.08
C GLU A 75 -13.25 -0.10 -20.45
N THR A 76 -13.21 -0.01 -19.13
CA THR A 76 -11.95 0.11 -18.38
C THR A 76 -11.48 -1.26 -17.92
N HIS A 77 -10.16 -1.46 -17.90
CA HIS A 77 -9.58 -2.74 -17.49
C HIS A 77 -9.45 -2.75 -15.97
N LYS A 78 -9.92 -3.81 -15.33
CA LYS A 78 -10.02 -3.90 -13.87
C LYS A 78 -9.48 -5.23 -13.38
N VAL A 79 -8.85 -5.21 -12.22
CA VAL A 79 -8.55 -6.38 -11.40
C VAL A 79 -9.21 -6.18 -10.05
N SER A 80 -9.94 -7.19 -9.57
CA SER A 80 -10.67 -7.13 -8.30
C SER A 80 -10.38 -8.34 -7.43
N VAL A 81 -10.43 -8.14 -6.11
CA VAL A 81 -10.27 -9.21 -5.13
C VAL A 81 -11.06 -8.91 -3.85
N SER A 82 -11.59 -9.95 -3.23
CA SER A 82 -12.15 -9.88 -1.89
C SER A 82 -11.10 -10.25 -0.86
N PHE A 83 -10.96 -9.46 0.20
CA PHE A 83 -9.99 -9.69 1.27
C PHE A 83 -10.63 -9.38 2.62
N ASN A 84 -10.22 -10.08 3.68
CA ASN A 84 -10.59 -9.75 5.04
C ASN A 84 -9.37 -9.16 5.73
N GLY A 85 -9.38 -7.87 6.06
CA GLY A 85 -8.18 -7.18 6.54
C GLY A 85 -8.36 -5.72 6.92
N THR A 86 -7.24 -5.10 7.30
CA THR A 86 -7.14 -3.71 7.81
C THR A 86 -6.16 -2.86 7.02
N ALA A 87 -5.33 -3.46 6.16
CA ALA A 87 -4.50 -2.74 5.21
C ALA A 87 -4.45 -3.43 3.84
N ILE A 88 -4.13 -2.64 2.82
CA ILE A 88 -3.83 -3.14 1.47
C ILE A 88 -2.74 -2.30 0.81
N TYR A 89 -1.90 -2.98 0.03
CA TYR A 89 -0.81 -2.44 -0.76
C TYR A 89 -0.87 -3.04 -2.15
N VAL A 90 -0.68 -2.23 -3.18
CA VAL A 90 -0.69 -2.65 -4.58
C VAL A 90 0.67 -2.33 -5.16
N ASN A 91 1.38 -3.36 -5.61
CA ASN A 91 2.69 -3.24 -6.19
C ASN A 91 2.60 -3.45 -7.71
N CYS A 92 3.16 -2.51 -8.45
CA CYS A 92 3.27 -2.55 -9.89
C CYS A 92 4.72 -2.33 -10.32
N ILE A 93 5.00 -2.69 -11.56
CA ILE A 93 6.20 -2.28 -12.28
C ILE A 93 5.85 -1.04 -13.10
N LEU A 94 6.69 0.01 -13.03
CA LEU A 94 6.48 1.23 -13.81
C LEU A 94 7.50 1.31 -14.94
N ALA A 95 7.01 1.43 -16.17
CA ALA A 95 7.87 1.66 -17.33
C ALA A 95 8.33 3.13 -17.38
N LYS A 96 9.62 3.34 -17.63
CA LYS A 96 10.28 4.65 -17.63
C LYS A 96 10.64 5.18 -19.02
N SER A 97 10.36 4.43 -20.08
CA SER A 97 10.73 4.84 -21.44
C SER A 97 9.63 4.50 -22.43
N THR A 98 9.40 5.40 -23.39
CA THR A 98 8.52 5.20 -24.54
C THR A 98 9.21 4.61 -25.77
N SER A 99 10.54 4.42 -25.72
CA SER A 99 11.34 4.13 -26.93
C SER A 99 12.12 2.82 -26.87
N ASN A 100 12.46 2.32 -25.68
CA ASN A 100 13.23 1.09 -25.52
C ASN A 100 12.76 0.30 -24.28
N PRO A 101 11.79 -0.64 -24.43
CA PRO A 101 11.07 -0.95 -25.67
C PRO A 101 10.02 0.14 -26.02
N PRO A 102 9.43 0.15 -27.23
CA PRO A 102 8.44 1.14 -27.64
C PRO A 102 7.09 0.92 -26.93
N LEU A 103 7.07 1.20 -25.63
CA LEU A 103 5.97 1.00 -24.71
C LEU A 103 5.64 2.33 -24.04
N ASP A 104 4.45 2.88 -24.26
CA ASP A 104 4.04 4.06 -23.50
C ASP A 104 3.84 3.69 -22.03
N GLY A 105 4.79 4.13 -21.20
CA GLY A 105 4.82 3.86 -19.76
C GLY A 105 3.93 4.79 -18.93
N HIS A 106 3.10 5.64 -19.56
CA HIS A 106 2.13 6.44 -18.82
C HIS A 106 1.20 5.51 -18.04
N SER A 107 0.98 5.82 -16.77
CA SER A 107 0.05 5.08 -15.90
C SER A 107 -0.98 6.05 -15.33
N ASP A 108 -2.25 5.68 -15.39
CA ASP A 108 -3.39 6.31 -14.71
C ASP A 108 -4.27 5.21 -14.09
N MET A 109 -4.18 5.07 -12.78
CA MET A 109 -4.82 4.01 -12.01
C MET A 109 -5.78 4.62 -10.97
N ARG A 110 -6.93 3.96 -10.80
CA ARG A 110 -7.93 4.33 -9.79
C ARG A 110 -8.21 3.13 -8.88
N PHE A 111 -8.26 3.39 -7.58
CA PHE A 111 -8.38 2.35 -6.56
C PHE A 111 -9.69 2.48 -5.82
N PHE A 112 -10.40 1.37 -5.68
CA PHE A 112 -11.70 1.32 -5.04
C PHE A 112 -11.70 0.28 -3.92
N ILE A 113 -12.36 0.60 -2.81
CA ILE A 113 -12.70 -0.34 -1.74
C ILE A 113 -14.21 -0.25 -1.56
N ASP A 114 -14.89 -1.39 -1.62
CA ASP A 114 -16.36 -1.52 -1.48
C ASP A 114 -17.13 -0.60 -2.44
N GLY A 115 -16.59 -0.42 -3.65
CA GLY A 115 -17.15 0.45 -4.69
C GLY A 115 -16.84 1.94 -4.52
N ALA A 116 -16.33 2.38 -3.37
CA ALA A 116 -15.93 3.76 -3.14
C ALA A 116 -14.51 4.03 -3.69
N LEU A 117 -14.33 5.15 -4.38
CA LEU A 117 -13.02 5.58 -4.87
C LEU A 117 -12.16 6.08 -3.70
N VAL A 118 -11.07 5.39 -3.41
CA VAL A 118 -10.21 5.61 -2.24
C VAL A 118 -8.79 6.04 -2.59
N GLY A 119 -8.42 6.00 -3.87
CA GLY A 119 -7.10 6.41 -4.32
C GLY A 119 -7.02 6.64 -5.83
N ARG A 120 -6.00 7.40 -6.22
CA ARG A 120 -5.59 7.59 -7.61
C ARG A 120 -4.07 7.57 -7.67
N PHE A 121 -3.53 7.04 -8.75
CA PHE A 121 -2.12 7.11 -9.07
C PHE A 121 -1.98 7.51 -10.53
N ALA A 122 -1.20 8.54 -10.82
CA ALA A 122 -0.89 8.93 -12.18
C ALA A 122 0.61 9.22 -12.28
N ARG A 123 1.25 8.73 -13.34
CA ARG A 123 2.66 8.98 -13.62
C ARG A 123 2.87 9.10 -15.12
N ASP A 124 3.47 10.21 -15.53
CA ASP A 124 4.00 10.40 -16.88
C ASP A 124 5.36 9.74 -17.04
N VAL A 125 5.73 9.44 -18.30
CA VAL A 125 7.02 8.81 -18.61
C VAL A 125 8.17 9.77 -18.31
N SER A 126 9.03 9.40 -17.37
CA SER A 126 10.28 10.09 -17.11
C SER A 126 11.38 9.46 -17.97
N ASN A 127 11.82 10.11 -19.05
CA ASN A 127 12.93 9.65 -19.92
C ASN A 127 14.28 9.58 -19.18
N ASP A 128 14.38 8.68 -18.20
CA ASP A 128 15.56 8.40 -17.41
C ASP A 128 16.35 7.29 -18.09
N SER A 129 17.58 7.62 -18.50
CA SER A 129 18.46 6.74 -19.26
C SER A 129 19.06 5.57 -18.47
N THR A 130 18.80 5.47 -17.17
CA THR A 130 19.48 4.50 -16.29
C THR A 130 18.76 3.16 -16.13
N SER A 131 17.43 3.11 -16.28
CA SER A 131 16.64 1.86 -16.19
C SER A 131 15.32 1.97 -16.95
N THR A 132 14.95 0.91 -17.68
CA THR A 132 13.68 0.85 -18.42
C THR A 132 12.47 0.66 -17.51
N TYR A 133 12.64 -0.01 -16.38
CA TYR A 133 11.57 -0.38 -15.46
C TYR A 133 11.93 -0.04 -14.01
N GLU A 134 10.93 0.38 -13.23
CA GLU A 134 10.98 0.51 -11.78
C GLU A 134 10.16 -0.61 -11.16
N TYR A 135 10.82 -1.54 -10.48
CA TYR A 135 10.20 -2.73 -9.88
C TYR A 135 9.76 -2.45 -8.45
N GLY A 136 8.78 -3.22 -7.96
CA GLY A 136 8.31 -3.16 -6.57
C GLY A 136 7.70 -1.82 -6.17
N THR A 137 7.20 -1.04 -7.13
CA THR A 137 6.62 0.27 -6.83
C THR A 137 5.22 0.11 -6.25
N THR A 138 5.04 0.53 -4.99
CA THR A 138 3.71 0.60 -4.38
C THR A 138 2.93 1.79 -4.95
N VAL A 139 1.96 1.51 -5.82
CA VAL A 139 1.10 2.52 -6.48
C VAL A 139 -0.12 2.89 -5.65
N TYR A 140 -0.48 2.05 -4.67
CA TYR A 140 -1.52 2.33 -3.69
C TYR A 140 -1.20 1.68 -2.36
N ALA A 141 -1.44 2.41 -1.27
CA ALA A 141 -1.37 1.89 0.08
C ALA A 141 -2.48 2.50 0.93
N ASN A 142 -3.15 1.68 1.72
CA ASN A 142 -4.08 2.12 2.74
C ASN A 142 -3.94 1.23 3.95
N THR A 143 -3.54 1.80 5.08
CA THR A 143 -3.23 1.09 6.34
C THR A 143 -4.28 1.29 7.42
N SER A 144 -5.40 1.91 7.07
CA SER A 144 -6.43 2.35 8.01
C SER A 144 -7.82 1.91 7.55
N ILE A 145 -7.91 0.71 6.97
CA ILE A 145 -9.16 0.09 6.56
C ILE A 145 -9.82 -0.50 7.82
N PRO A 146 -11.12 -0.29 8.06
CA PRO A 146 -11.83 -0.98 9.14
C PRO A 146 -11.61 -2.49 9.06
N ALA A 147 -11.52 -3.19 10.19
CA ALA A 147 -11.41 -4.64 10.16
C ALA A 147 -12.68 -5.26 9.59
N GLY A 148 -12.54 -6.14 8.61
CA GLY A 148 -13.66 -6.88 8.02
C GLY A 148 -13.41 -7.33 6.59
N LEU A 149 -14.45 -7.91 6.00
CA LEU A 149 -14.46 -8.32 4.59
C LEU A 149 -14.69 -7.11 3.69
N HIS A 150 -13.79 -6.92 2.74
CA HIS A 150 -13.79 -5.83 1.77
C HIS A 150 -13.61 -6.35 0.35
N THR A 151 -14.04 -5.55 -0.62
CA THR A 151 -13.72 -5.77 -2.04
C THR A 151 -12.82 -4.66 -2.54
N PHE A 152 -11.59 -5.01 -2.93
CA PHE A 152 -10.67 -4.11 -3.60
C PHE A 152 -10.83 -4.20 -5.12
N ARG A 153 -10.65 -3.06 -5.81
CA ARG A 153 -10.56 -3.00 -7.26
C ARG A 153 -9.54 -1.96 -7.70
N LEU A 154 -8.59 -2.38 -8.53
CA LEU A 154 -7.77 -1.50 -9.35
C LEU A 154 -8.45 -1.33 -10.71
N GLN A 155 -8.49 -0.11 -11.20
CA GLN A 155 -8.96 0.23 -12.54
C GLN A 155 -7.84 0.94 -13.31
N ASN A 156 -7.50 0.42 -14.48
CA ASN A 156 -6.59 1.01 -15.45
C ASN A 156 -7.36 1.98 -16.36
N GLY A 157 -6.91 3.24 -16.42
CA GLY A 157 -7.48 4.29 -17.23
C GLY A 157 -8.92 4.67 -16.86
N HIS A 158 -9.53 5.48 -17.73
CA HIS A 158 -10.95 5.82 -17.67
C HIS A 158 -11.49 6.17 -19.05
N THR A 159 -12.78 5.93 -19.28
CA THR A 159 -13.44 6.09 -20.61
C THR A 159 -13.32 7.50 -21.20
N ASN A 160 -13.12 8.52 -20.37
CA ASN A 160 -12.93 9.91 -20.80
C ASN A 160 -11.43 10.30 -20.96
N SER A 161 -10.51 9.35 -20.91
CA SER A 161 -9.07 9.64 -21.01
C SER A 161 -8.69 9.90 -22.47
N THR A 162 -7.81 10.88 -22.68
CA THR A 162 -7.19 11.17 -23.97
C THR A 162 -5.81 10.53 -24.12
N THR A 163 -5.33 9.85 -23.08
CA THR A 163 -3.98 9.27 -23.01
C THR A 163 -4.07 7.76 -22.72
N GLN A 164 -3.17 6.99 -23.32
CA GLN A 164 -2.99 5.57 -23.01
C GLN A 164 -2.59 5.40 -21.55
N SER A 165 -2.97 4.29 -20.92
CA SER A 165 -2.52 3.94 -19.56
C SER A 165 -2.07 2.48 -19.48
N LEU A 166 -0.87 2.27 -18.95
CA LEU A 166 -0.25 0.98 -18.71
C LEU A 166 -0.32 0.60 -17.23
N VAL A 167 -0.70 -0.66 -16.97
CA VAL A 167 -0.56 -1.35 -15.69
C VAL A 167 0.25 -2.62 -15.92
N LEU A 168 1.35 -2.75 -15.19
CA LEU A 168 2.07 -4.01 -15.03
C LEU A 168 1.93 -4.41 -13.56
N LEU A 169 0.94 -5.25 -13.26
CA LEU A 169 0.65 -5.68 -11.88
C LEU A 169 1.60 -6.81 -11.48
N ASP A 170 2.24 -6.66 -10.33
CA ASP A 170 3.13 -7.65 -9.72
C ASP A 170 2.41 -8.39 -8.59
N ALA A 171 1.92 -7.65 -7.59
CA ALA A 171 1.24 -8.26 -6.44
C ALA A 171 0.32 -7.30 -5.70
N ILE A 172 -0.63 -7.87 -4.96
CA ILE A 172 -1.47 -7.17 -4.00
C ILE A 172 -1.24 -7.79 -2.63
N THR A 173 -0.80 -7.01 -1.65
CA THR A 173 -0.65 -7.47 -0.27
C THR A 173 -1.71 -6.86 0.61
N TYR A 174 -2.46 -7.67 1.35
CA TYR A 174 -3.33 -7.19 2.42
C TYR A 174 -2.86 -7.70 3.77
N SER A 175 -3.28 -7.04 4.84
CA SER A 175 -2.97 -7.50 6.20
C SER A 175 -4.21 -7.59 7.06
N TYR A 176 -4.18 -8.49 8.04
CA TYR A 176 -5.26 -8.71 9.00
C TYR A 176 -4.69 -9.04 10.38
N ASP A 177 -5.50 -8.85 11.41
CA ASP A 177 -5.16 -9.28 12.77
C ASP A 177 -5.49 -10.77 12.91
N ASP A 178 -4.52 -11.60 13.27
CA ASP A 178 -4.74 -13.05 13.43
C ASP A 178 -5.42 -13.41 14.77
N GLU A 179 -5.78 -12.40 15.58
CA GLU A 179 -6.43 -12.52 16.89
C GLU A 179 -5.66 -13.44 17.87
N GLN A 180 -4.42 -13.80 17.53
CA GLN A 180 -3.64 -14.75 18.30
C GLN A 180 -2.74 -13.98 19.28
N PRO A 181 -2.80 -14.28 20.60
CA PRO A 181 -1.88 -13.67 21.54
C PRO A 181 -0.46 -14.03 21.16
N ASP A 182 0.39 -13.02 20.97
CA ASP A 182 1.83 -13.21 20.81
C ASP A 182 2.33 -14.11 21.94
N SER A 183 2.80 -15.30 21.59
CA SER A 183 3.38 -16.21 22.58
C SER A 183 4.59 -15.51 23.18
N SER A 184 4.43 -15.03 24.42
CA SER A 184 5.54 -14.44 25.17
C SER A 184 6.67 -15.46 25.19
N VAL A 185 7.85 -15.06 24.70
CA VAL A 185 9.09 -15.83 24.79
C VAL A 185 9.25 -16.30 26.23
N THR A 186 8.91 -17.57 26.46
CA THR A 186 9.21 -18.22 27.73
C THR A 186 10.70 -18.48 27.64
N VAL A 187 11.50 -17.70 28.37
CA VAL A 187 12.93 -17.97 28.53
C VAL A 187 13.02 -19.33 29.20
N TYR A 188 13.24 -20.37 28.42
CA TYR A 188 13.64 -21.67 28.93
C TYR A 188 15.01 -21.50 29.55
N SER A 189 15.04 -21.36 30.89
CA SER A 189 16.25 -21.58 31.66
C SER A 189 16.79 -22.96 31.31
N THR A 190 18.02 -22.96 30.82
CA THR A 190 18.82 -24.11 30.45
C THR A 190 19.02 -24.98 31.70
N ALA A 191 18.31 -26.10 31.78
CA ALA A 191 18.63 -27.17 32.72
C ALA A 191 19.32 -28.30 31.94
N THR A 192 20.64 -28.33 32.06
CA THR A 192 21.52 -29.40 31.60
C THR A 192 21.16 -30.69 32.36
N GLY A 193 20.47 -31.61 31.70
CA GLY A 193 20.14 -32.93 32.24
C GLY A 193 20.77 -34.02 31.37
N SER A 194 21.91 -34.55 31.80
CA SER A 194 22.66 -35.62 31.15
C SER A 194 21.85 -36.92 31.07
N LEU A 195 21.87 -37.54 29.89
CA LEU A 195 21.39 -38.89 29.61
C LEU A 195 22.35 -39.94 30.20
N VAL A 196 21.84 -40.91 30.97
CA VAL A 196 22.46 -42.25 31.09
C VAL A 196 21.36 -43.32 31.14
N ILE A 197 21.61 -44.34 30.33
CA ILE A 197 20.82 -45.52 29.91
C ILE A 197 20.69 -46.53 31.08
N SER A 198 19.46 -46.97 31.38
CA SER A 198 18.90 -48.33 31.22
C SER A 198 19.60 -49.47 31.98
N GLU A 199 18.88 -50.07 32.93
CA GLU A 199 18.87 -51.52 33.12
C GLU A 199 17.56 -52.00 33.78
N THR A 200 17.25 -53.25 33.52
CA THR A 200 15.93 -53.87 33.44
C THR A 200 15.66 -54.71 34.70
N GLY A 201 14.44 -54.67 35.25
CA GLY A 201 14.02 -55.59 36.31
C GLY A 201 12.56 -55.38 36.72
N THR A 202 11.72 -56.38 36.48
CA THR A 202 10.25 -56.40 36.67
C THR A 202 9.87 -56.89 38.09
N PRO A 203 8.57 -57.05 38.44
CA PRO A 203 7.91 -56.37 39.55
C PRO A 203 7.67 -57.28 40.77
N ASP A 204 7.34 -56.70 41.93
CA ASP A 204 6.40 -57.28 42.91
C ASP A 204 6.31 -56.39 44.16
N GLY A 205 5.11 -56.31 44.76
CA GLY A 205 4.99 -55.94 46.18
C GLY A 205 3.96 -54.86 46.52
N GLU A 206 2.77 -55.33 46.86
CA GLU A 206 1.63 -54.66 47.49
C GLU A 206 1.94 -54.14 48.91
N GLY A 207 1.47 -52.95 49.33
CA GLY A 207 1.61 -52.51 50.74
C GLY A 207 1.36 -51.03 51.08
N ALA A 208 0.11 -50.72 51.42
CA ALA A 208 -0.44 -49.73 52.37
C ALA A 208 0.37 -48.52 52.97
N VAL A 209 -0.15 -47.29 52.69
CA VAL A 209 -0.54 -46.11 53.56
C VAL A 209 0.45 -45.53 54.63
N PRO A 210 0.16 -44.36 55.26
CA PRO A 210 0.53 -42.97 54.92
C PRO A 210 1.54 -42.31 55.92
N SER A 211 2.17 -41.18 55.56
CA SER A 211 2.48 -40.12 56.55
C SER A 211 3.08 -38.83 55.99
N GLU A 212 2.61 -37.74 56.60
CA GLU A 212 3.33 -36.52 57.00
C GLU A 212 3.92 -35.53 55.98
N SER A 213 3.14 -34.47 55.79
CA SER A 213 3.48 -33.06 56.05
C SER A 213 4.93 -32.59 55.94
N SER A 214 5.14 -31.60 55.09
CA SER A 214 5.94 -30.44 55.47
C SER A 214 5.33 -29.16 54.89
N ASN A 215 4.72 -28.36 55.77
CA ASN A 215 4.54 -26.94 55.52
C ASN A 215 5.93 -26.29 55.48
N ILE A 216 6.29 -25.69 54.35
CA ILE A 216 7.35 -24.67 54.32
C ILE A 216 6.72 -23.39 53.78
N ALA A 217 6.16 -22.63 54.72
CA ALA A 217 5.96 -21.21 54.55
C ALA A 217 7.35 -20.55 54.47
N SER A 218 7.83 -20.24 53.26
CA SER A 218 8.95 -19.32 53.09
C SER A 218 8.40 -17.90 52.96
N VAL A 219 8.41 -17.20 54.08
CA VAL A 219 8.40 -15.75 54.15
C VAL A 219 9.66 -15.24 53.45
N VAL A 220 9.50 -14.67 52.25
CA VAL A 220 10.49 -13.75 51.65
C VAL A 220 9.72 -12.54 51.16
N ALA A 221 9.77 -11.49 51.97
CA ALA A 221 9.20 -10.18 51.70
C ALA A 221 10.00 -9.46 50.58
N PRO A 222 9.45 -8.36 50.03
CA PRO A 222 9.56 -8.00 48.62
C PRO A 222 10.74 -7.06 48.33
N ALA A 223 11.57 -7.40 47.34
CA ALA A 223 12.67 -6.53 46.86
C ALA A 223 12.39 -5.87 45.49
N ILE A 224 11.24 -6.14 44.85
CA ILE A 224 10.97 -5.72 43.45
C ILE A 224 10.03 -4.50 43.37
N ILE A 225 9.29 -4.18 44.44
CA ILE A 225 8.27 -3.12 44.40
C ILE A 225 8.92 -1.72 44.35
N VAL A 226 10.03 -1.52 45.08
CA VAL A 226 10.73 -0.22 45.15
C VAL A 226 11.25 0.23 43.78
N PRO A 227 12.00 -0.60 43.01
CA PRO A 227 12.48 -0.16 41.70
C PRO A 227 11.34 0.05 40.69
N LEU A 228 10.28 -0.76 40.74
CA LEU A 228 9.15 -0.63 39.81
C LEU A 228 8.39 0.69 40.00
N VAL A 229 8.12 1.08 41.25
CA VAL A 229 7.45 2.35 41.56
C VAL A 229 8.34 3.54 41.17
N LEU A 230 9.65 3.42 41.34
CA LEU A 230 10.61 4.46 40.98
C LEU A 230 10.64 4.68 39.46
N VAL A 231 10.64 3.61 38.66
CA VAL A 231 10.59 3.67 37.18
C VAL A 231 9.28 4.30 36.69
N ILE A 232 8.13 3.88 37.23
CA ILE A 232 6.82 4.44 36.85
C ILE A 232 6.74 5.94 37.21
N SER A 233 7.26 6.32 38.37
CA SER A 233 7.30 7.72 38.82
C SER A 233 8.16 8.60 37.91
N ILE A 234 9.33 8.10 37.50
CA ILE A 234 10.22 8.80 36.55
C ILE A 234 9.53 8.95 35.18
N PHE A 235 8.87 7.90 34.69
CA PHE A 235 8.20 7.92 33.39
C PHE A 235 7.01 8.89 33.38
N ALA A 236 6.19 8.88 34.43
CA ALA A 236 5.09 9.82 34.59
C ALA A 236 5.58 11.28 34.68
N LEU A 237 6.66 11.53 35.43
CA LEU A 237 7.28 12.86 35.52
C LEU A 237 7.83 13.33 34.17
N ALA A 238 8.47 12.44 33.40
CA ALA A 238 8.97 12.75 32.07
C ALA A 238 7.83 13.14 31.10
N ILE A 239 6.72 12.41 31.11
CA ILE A 239 5.53 12.74 30.31
C ILE A 239 4.94 14.08 30.77
N TYR A 240 4.79 14.31 32.07
CA TYR A 240 4.26 15.57 32.60
C TYR A 240 5.13 16.76 32.19
N LEU A 241 6.46 16.65 32.31
CA LEU A 241 7.40 17.70 31.90
C LEU A 241 7.38 17.92 30.40
N ARG A 242 7.29 16.86 29.57
CA ARG A 242 7.13 16.99 28.11
C ARG A 242 5.84 17.71 27.74
N ARG A 243 4.72 17.39 28.39
CA ARG A 243 3.44 18.08 28.18
C ARG A 243 3.48 19.53 28.65
N ARG A 244 4.12 19.82 29.79
CA ARG A 244 4.31 21.19 30.29
C ARG A 244 5.21 22.01 29.37
N ARG A 245 6.27 21.42 28.80
CA ARG A 245 7.17 22.08 27.86
C ARG A 245 6.47 22.41 26.54
N ARG A 246 5.60 21.52 26.05
CA ARG A 246 4.73 21.80 24.89
C ARG A 246 3.76 22.96 25.15
N ARG A 247 3.19 23.09 26.36
CA ARG A 247 2.31 24.21 26.73
C ARG A 247 3.03 25.56 26.85
N ARG A 248 4.34 25.57 27.14
CA ARG A 248 5.14 26.80 27.19
C ARG A 248 5.55 27.35 25.82
N HIS A 249 5.35 26.59 24.74
CA HIS A 249 5.62 27.05 23.37
C HIS A 249 4.40 27.72 22.69
N SER A 250 3.30 27.96 23.42
CA SER A 250 2.10 28.63 22.88
C SER A 250 1.87 30.03 23.44
N VAL A 251 2.81 30.61 24.19
CA VAL A 251 2.67 31.96 24.75
C VAL A 251 4.01 32.70 24.70
N VAL A 252 4.51 33.00 23.50
CA VAL A 252 5.32 34.20 23.18
C VAL A 252 5.16 34.42 21.68
N GLY A 253 4.55 35.54 21.30
CA GLY A 253 4.43 35.92 19.89
C GLY A 253 3.26 36.84 19.53
N GLU A 254 2.69 37.58 20.48
CA GLU A 254 1.94 38.79 20.14
C GLU A 254 2.93 39.97 20.12
N TYR A 255 3.34 40.37 18.93
CA TYR A 255 3.74 41.74 18.60
C TYR A 255 3.00 42.12 17.33
N GLY A 256 2.34 43.28 17.39
CA GLY A 256 1.40 43.80 16.40
C GLY A 256 2.00 44.24 15.05
N PRO A 257 1.20 45.00 14.28
CA PRO A 257 1.26 44.99 12.82
C PRO A 257 2.33 45.92 12.26
N SER A 258 3.07 45.44 11.26
CA SER A 258 3.71 46.32 10.28
C SER A 258 3.73 45.66 8.90
N THR A 259 3.27 46.45 7.96
CA THR A 259 3.22 46.31 6.51
C THR A 259 4.57 45.92 5.89
N TRP A 260 4.56 45.18 4.77
CA TRP A 260 5.27 45.45 3.48
C TRP A 260 5.45 44.17 2.66
N GLY A 261 5.06 44.22 1.37
CA GLY A 261 5.57 43.31 0.33
C GLY A 261 4.57 42.33 -0.30
N GLN A 262 3.67 42.82 -1.14
CA GLN A 262 3.03 42.02 -2.21
C GLN A 262 4.04 41.79 -3.34
N PRO A 263 4.28 40.56 -3.83
CA PRO A 263 4.85 40.34 -5.14
C PRO A 263 3.74 40.43 -6.19
N THR A 264 3.71 41.54 -6.92
CA THR A 264 3.01 41.65 -8.20
C THR A 264 3.75 40.79 -9.22
N TYR A 265 3.14 39.68 -9.67
CA TYR A 265 3.56 39.03 -10.89
C TYR A 265 3.07 39.88 -12.06
N ALA A 266 3.98 40.70 -12.59
CA ALA A 266 3.79 41.42 -13.84
C ALA A 266 3.63 40.42 -14.98
N SER A 267 2.45 40.39 -15.59
CA SER A 267 2.22 39.80 -16.90
C SER A 267 2.77 40.78 -17.94
N THR A 268 3.90 40.46 -18.55
CA THR A 268 4.42 41.17 -19.73
C THR A 268 4.12 40.33 -20.96
N THR A 269 2.95 40.55 -21.55
CA THR A 269 2.66 40.13 -22.93
C THR A 269 3.17 41.23 -23.85
N SER A 270 4.30 41.01 -24.51
CA SER A 270 4.79 41.86 -25.60
C SER A 270 4.09 41.45 -26.90
N TYR A 271 3.12 42.25 -27.33
CA TYR A 271 2.68 42.27 -28.73
C TYR A 271 3.74 42.96 -29.60
N PRO A 272 4.12 42.41 -30.76
CA PRO A 272 4.78 43.20 -31.80
C PRO A 272 3.74 44.01 -32.60
N PRO A 273 4.10 45.20 -33.10
CA PRO A 273 3.18 46.11 -33.75
C PRO A 273 2.83 45.68 -35.18
N ALA A 274 1.57 45.92 -35.53
CA ALA A 274 1.03 45.78 -36.88
C ALA A 274 1.83 46.62 -37.90
N ARG A 275 2.26 45.98 -38.99
CA ARG A 275 2.65 46.67 -40.22
C ARG A 275 1.48 46.69 -41.20
N LEU A 276 1.10 47.90 -41.56
CA LEU A 276 0.31 48.25 -42.74
C LEU A 276 0.97 47.71 -44.01
N VAL A 277 0.28 46.86 -44.76
CA VAL A 277 0.51 46.65 -46.20
C VAL A 277 -0.85 46.49 -46.87
N SER A 278 -1.03 47.28 -47.93
CA SER A 278 -2.07 47.17 -48.96
C SER A 278 -1.43 47.77 -50.23
N PRO A 279 -1.94 47.57 -51.45
CA PRO A 279 -2.56 46.40 -52.09
C PRO A 279 -1.85 46.04 -53.42
N VAL A 280 -1.82 44.78 -53.88
CA VAL A 280 -1.67 44.46 -55.32
C VAL A 280 -2.39 43.14 -55.64
N ALA A 281 -3.04 43.15 -56.80
CA ALA A 281 -3.87 42.13 -57.44
C ALA A 281 -3.13 40.85 -57.85
N ASP A 282 -3.87 39.74 -57.94
CA ASP A 282 -4.10 38.97 -59.19
C ASP A 282 -5.06 37.80 -58.85
N PHE A 283 -6.23 37.72 -59.48
CA PHE A 283 -6.51 37.12 -60.80
C PHE A 283 -6.65 35.58 -60.75
N ASP A 284 -7.89 35.18 -60.55
CA ASP A 284 -8.67 34.23 -61.38
C ASP A 284 -8.42 32.70 -61.33
N HIS A 285 -9.55 32.00 -61.46
CA HIS A 285 -9.80 30.59 -61.80
C HIS A 285 -9.52 29.51 -60.74
N SER A 286 -10.39 28.53 -60.48
CA SER A 286 -11.61 28.10 -61.18
C SER A 286 -12.48 27.28 -60.22
N SER A 287 -13.77 27.56 -60.18
CA SER A 287 -14.80 26.71 -59.60
C SER A 287 -15.69 26.19 -60.73
N ARG A 288 -15.63 24.89 -61.02
CA ARG A 288 -16.77 24.19 -61.61
C ARG A 288 -16.75 22.69 -61.34
N ALA A 289 -17.85 22.28 -60.72
CA ALA A 289 -18.28 20.91 -60.50
C ALA A 289 -18.86 20.25 -61.76
N SER A 290 -19.19 18.96 -61.63
CA SER A 290 -20.01 18.08 -62.52
C SER A 290 -19.15 17.33 -63.55
N THR A 291 -19.15 16.00 -63.70
CA THR A 291 -20.17 14.94 -63.48
C THR A 291 -19.47 13.58 -63.67
N PRO A 292 -19.95 12.47 -63.06
CA PRO A 292 -19.48 11.13 -63.39
C PRO A 292 -20.22 10.58 -64.63
N VAL A 293 -19.47 10.09 -65.63
CA VAL A 293 -20.04 9.28 -66.71
C VAL A 293 -19.64 7.83 -66.44
N PHE A 294 -20.68 7.03 -66.24
CA PHE A 294 -20.70 5.59 -66.22
C PHE A 294 -20.67 5.11 -67.67
N GLU A 295 -19.65 4.36 -68.08
CA GLU A 295 -19.76 3.54 -69.28
C GLU A 295 -19.11 2.16 -69.10
N THR A 296 -19.90 1.18 -69.49
CA THR A 296 -19.76 -0.26 -69.34
C THR A 296 -18.78 -0.88 -70.34
N ARG A 297 -18.04 -1.88 -69.83
CA ARG A 297 -17.81 -3.23 -70.42
C ARG A 297 -17.12 -3.32 -71.79
N VAL A 298 -16.05 -4.12 -71.85
CA VAL A 298 -15.91 -5.35 -72.66
C VAL A 298 -14.46 -5.84 -72.53
N GLY A 299 -14.30 -7.12 -72.14
CA GLY A 299 -13.02 -7.81 -72.23
C GLY A 299 -12.82 -8.44 -73.61
N ASN A 300 -11.56 -8.66 -73.99
CA ASN A 300 -11.07 -9.96 -74.46
C ASN A 300 -9.59 -9.90 -74.85
N ARG A 301 -8.91 -11.00 -74.52
CA ARG A 301 -7.57 -11.48 -74.90
C ARG A 301 -6.36 -10.86 -74.23
#